data_AF-A0A9R1CFT8-F1
#
_entry.id   AF-A0A9R1CFT8-F1
#
_cell.length_a   1.000
_cell.length_b   1.000
_cell.length_c   1.000
_cell.angle_alpha   90.00
_cell.angle_beta   90.00
_cell.angle_gamma   90.00
#
_symmetry.space_group_name_H-M   'P 1'
#
loop_
_entity.id
_entity.type
_entity.pdbx_description
1 polymer ?
#
loop_
_entity_poly.entity_id
_entity_poly.type
_entity_poly.pdbx_seq_one_letter_code
_entity_poly.pdbx_strand_id
1 'polypeptide(L)'
;MRFPLLPLAALELPVPTAHLEWKQANFISISDSHGKYPDPSPSGNMLIHHSHRLAPRTPTWDHHDGSGLVSSSPDSASLAEDIFSMIQYDVITIGNHELYHYADALDIYENQERWGGRYVTSNVNITVEREGEWQSVPIGHTHLKFTTKQGYNVTAFGVIFNFKAHDKGITVQKPSKLAREPWFREAIRDAPDYFILSGHMPVRGEIAEFAPVFDAIRDIHPKVPIYIFGGHTHVRDCVQYDERSIGVVPGKYLETVAFTSSSLPSSAGDDRPLDVARRYLDGNPTSTSAFLYTRLPASLTRNITDQMNRAGASKLMPTSPVTPYEEEQRVKRIYDKWMYEQWQAYEREIAQEGDTQKVMVDKGKDKPRTLGHVTRDKCPGTGDDIAHIPVPFYPDQPDFISTPFPSVAEDEEIDVVCMDFALDDFLTAVNTLDPARNLEAGMMKPYAKGLRINTVFGKYAQKYWRAETQE
;
A
#
# COMPACT_ATOMS: atom_id res chain seq x y z
N MET A 1 13.57 -40.81 6.20
CA MET A 1 12.14 -40.87 6.55
C MET A 1 11.36 -40.21 5.42
N ARG A 2 10.46 -40.95 4.76
CA ARG A 2 9.56 -40.39 3.73
C ARG A 2 8.40 -39.70 4.45
N PHE A 3 8.23 -38.40 4.25
CA PHE A 3 6.99 -37.72 4.63
C PHE A 3 5.88 -38.19 3.69
N PRO A 4 4.70 -38.54 4.19
CA PRO A 4 3.58 -38.87 3.33
C PRO A 4 3.14 -37.61 2.58
N LEU A 5 3.11 -37.69 1.24
CA LEU A 5 2.41 -36.72 0.40
C LEU A 5 0.92 -36.81 0.74
N LEU A 6 0.42 -35.87 1.53
CA LEU A 6 -1.01 -35.60 1.60
C LEU A 6 -1.47 -35.16 0.20
N PRO A 7 -2.65 -35.61 -0.28
CA PRO A 7 -3.20 -35.04 -1.49
C PRO A 7 -3.41 -33.54 -1.23
N LEU A 8 -2.88 -32.69 -2.11
CA LEU A 8 -3.30 -31.30 -2.16
C LEU A 8 -4.77 -31.33 -2.58
N ALA A 9 -5.69 -31.39 -1.61
CA ALA A 9 -7.05 -30.96 -1.86
C ALA A 9 -6.93 -29.53 -2.40
N ALA A 10 -7.53 -29.26 -3.56
CA ALA A 10 -7.59 -27.90 -4.09
C ALA A 10 -8.09 -27.00 -2.95
N LEU A 11 -7.27 -26.03 -2.55
CA LEU A 11 -7.66 -25.07 -1.53
C LEU A 11 -8.94 -24.42 -2.03
N GLU A 12 -10.09 -24.67 -1.38
CA GLU A 12 -11.31 -23.95 -1.71
C GLU A 12 -11.04 -22.47 -1.43
N LEU A 13 -11.06 -21.66 -2.49
CA LEU A 13 -10.88 -20.21 -2.35
C LEU A 13 -12.03 -19.65 -1.52
N PRO A 14 -11.76 -18.68 -0.64
CA PRO A 14 -12.82 -18.01 0.10
C PRO A 14 -13.81 -17.39 -0.89
N VAL A 15 -15.11 -17.56 -0.61
CA VAL A 15 -16.18 -17.03 -1.44
C VAL A 15 -16.72 -15.76 -0.75
N PRO A 16 -16.92 -14.65 -1.48
CA PRO A 16 -17.55 -13.45 -0.93
C PRO A 16 -18.84 -13.79 -0.20
N THR A 17 -18.91 -13.37 1.05
CA THR A 17 -20.03 -13.60 1.97
C THR A 17 -20.99 -12.41 2.03
N ALA A 18 -20.55 -11.23 1.61
CA ALA A 18 -21.35 -10.01 1.54
C ALA A 18 -21.50 -9.53 0.09
N HIS A 19 -22.72 -9.15 -0.28
CA HIS A 19 -23.00 -8.60 -1.61
C HIS A 19 -22.50 -7.15 -1.74
N LEU A 20 -22.07 -6.79 -2.96
CA LEU A 20 -21.85 -5.40 -3.35
C LEU A 20 -23.19 -4.67 -3.51
N GLU A 21 -23.33 -3.53 -2.86
CA GLU A 21 -24.51 -2.68 -2.96
C GLU A 21 -24.33 -1.67 -4.10
N TRP A 22 -24.83 -1.97 -5.29
CA TRP A 22 -24.72 -1.06 -6.44
C TRP A 22 -25.73 0.09 -6.34
N LYS A 23 -25.25 1.33 -6.52
CA LYS A 23 -26.07 2.55 -6.47
C LYS A 23 -25.83 3.42 -7.72
N GLN A 24 -26.11 4.72 -7.67
CA GLN A 24 -26.01 5.60 -8.84
C GLN A 24 -24.56 5.94 -9.20
N ALA A 25 -23.77 6.37 -8.22
CA ALA A 25 -22.32 6.49 -8.36
C ALA A 25 -21.68 5.25 -7.75
N ASN A 26 -20.72 4.65 -8.47
CA ASN A 26 -20.00 3.47 -8.02
C ASN A 26 -18.53 3.67 -8.34
N PHE A 27 -17.64 3.34 -7.42
CA PHE A 27 -16.22 3.56 -7.50
C PHE A 27 -15.48 2.28 -7.19
N ILE A 28 -14.43 2.02 -7.96
CA ILE A 28 -13.43 1.00 -7.65
C ILE A 28 -12.13 1.73 -7.34
N SER A 29 -11.63 1.60 -6.12
CA SER A 29 -10.36 2.20 -5.71
C SER A 29 -9.34 1.14 -5.28
N ILE A 30 -8.08 1.41 -5.62
CA ILE A 30 -6.91 0.63 -5.22
C ILE A 30 -5.87 1.60 -4.68
N SER A 31 -5.00 1.13 -3.79
CA SER A 31 -3.92 1.94 -3.27
C SER A 31 -2.69 1.13 -2.92
N ASP A 32 -1.56 1.82 -2.88
CA ASP A 32 -0.31 1.29 -2.34
C ASP A 32 0.02 -0.07 -2.99
N SER A 33 -0.03 -0.14 -4.32
CA SER A 33 0.10 -1.41 -5.05
C SER A 33 1.53 -1.95 -4.99
N HIS A 34 2.51 -1.06 -4.88
CA HIS A 34 3.95 -1.32 -4.81
C HIS A 34 4.41 -2.35 -5.84
N GLY A 35 3.92 -2.20 -7.07
CA GLY A 35 4.30 -3.02 -8.21
C GLY A 35 3.66 -4.41 -8.25
N LYS A 36 2.65 -4.72 -7.42
CA LYS A 36 1.84 -5.92 -7.63
C LYS A 36 0.82 -5.69 -8.74
N TYR A 37 0.57 -6.72 -9.54
CA TYR A 37 -0.39 -6.71 -10.64
C TYR A 37 -1.34 -7.93 -10.52
N PRO A 38 -2.60 -7.87 -10.98
CA PRO A 38 -3.48 -9.05 -11.03
C PRO A 38 -2.90 -10.11 -11.97
N ASP A 39 -2.67 -11.34 -11.49
CA ASP A 39 -2.16 -12.43 -12.33
C ASP A 39 -3.10 -12.70 -13.53
N PRO A 40 -2.59 -12.72 -14.79
CA PRO A 40 -3.40 -13.08 -15.97
C PRO A 40 -3.68 -14.59 -16.10
N SER A 41 -3.29 -15.44 -15.13
CA SER A 41 -3.55 -16.89 -15.19
C SER A 41 -5.05 -17.26 -15.10
N PRO A 42 -5.51 -18.32 -15.80
CA PRO A 42 -6.93 -18.71 -15.84
C PRO A 42 -7.49 -19.25 -14.51
N SER A 43 -6.68 -19.30 -13.44
CA SER A 43 -7.09 -19.66 -12.08
C SER A 43 -7.34 -18.46 -11.16
N GLY A 44 -6.97 -17.25 -11.57
CA GLY A 44 -7.24 -16.01 -10.84
C GLY A 44 -8.51 -15.33 -11.37
N ASN A 45 -9.69 -15.76 -10.91
CA ASN A 45 -10.93 -15.06 -11.22
C ASN A 45 -11.03 -13.76 -10.43
N MET A 46 -10.24 -12.73 -10.76
CA MET A 46 -10.69 -11.36 -10.55
C MET A 46 -11.75 -11.09 -11.61
N LEU A 47 -13.01 -11.26 -11.22
CA LEU A 47 -14.17 -11.00 -12.04
C LEU A 47 -14.22 -9.49 -12.34
N ILE A 48 -13.48 -9.02 -13.35
CA ILE A 48 -13.78 -7.73 -14.01
C ILE A 48 -15.03 -7.98 -14.83
N HIS A 49 -16.19 -8.07 -14.17
CA HIS A 49 -17.44 -8.28 -14.85
C HIS A 49 -17.73 -7.04 -15.71
N HIS A 50 -17.71 -7.24 -17.02
CA HIS A 50 -18.15 -6.30 -18.05
C HIS A 50 -19.69 -6.21 -18.02
N SER A 51 -20.28 -5.82 -16.89
CA SER A 51 -21.70 -5.46 -16.85
C SER A 51 -21.85 -4.04 -17.33
N HIS A 52 -22.57 -3.86 -18.43
CA HIS A 52 -22.98 -2.58 -19.00
C HIS A 52 -23.58 -1.63 -17.93
N ARG A 53 -22.74 -0.80 -17.30
CA ARG A 53 -23.00 0.43 -16.52
C ARG A 53 -21.68 0.75 -15.79
N LEU A 54 -20.83 1.54 -16.42
CA LEU A 54 -19.42 1.70 -16.06
C LEU A 54 -19.27 2.49 -14.74
N ALA A 55 -18.66 1.86 -13.74
CA ALA A 55 -18.24 2.49 -12.49
C ALA A 55 -16.89 3.21 -12.69
N PRO A 56 -16.73 4.49 -12.32
CA PRO A 56 -15.42 5.14 -12.33
C PRO A 56 -14.37 4.41 -11.48
N ARG A 57 -13.12 4.32 -11.96
CA ARG A 57 -11.98 3.73 -11.25
C ARG A 57 -11.04 4.83 -10.74
N THR A 58 -10.76 4.82 -9.43
CA THR A 58 -10.02 5.87 -8.71
C THR A 58 -8.93 5.26 -7.82
N PRO A 59 -7.71 4.99 -8.33
CA PRO A 59 -6.58 4.61 -7.51
C PRO A 59 -6.03 5.82 -6.72
N THR A 60 -5.43 5.53 -5.58
CA THR A 60 -4.56 6.39 -4.77
C THR A 60 -3.18 5.72 -4.75
N TRP A 61 -2.08 6.43 -4.88
CA TRP A 61 -0.95 5.88 -5.65
C TRP A 61 0.29 5.54 -4.84
N ASP A 62 0.99 4.46 -5.19
CA ASP A 62 2.35 4.09 -4.76
C ASP A 62 2.64 2.81 -5.57
N HIS A 63 3.02 2.95 -6.84
CA HIS A 63 3.21 1.80 -7.73
C HIS A 63 4.66 1.34 -7.75
N HIS A 64 5.61 2.19 -7.37
CA HIS A 64 7.01 1.85 -7.32
C HIS A 64 7.37 1.14 -5.99
N ASP A 65 8.55 0.50 -5.96
CA ASP A 65 9.17 -0.16 -4.79
C ASP A 65 8.31 -1.16 -4.00
N GLY A 66 8.54 -2.46 -4.22
CA GLY A 66 8.02 -3.52 -3.32
C GLY A 66 7.82 -4.88 -3.99
N SER A 67 7.71 -4.90 -5.32
CA SER A 67 7.69 -6.13 -6.11
C SER A 67 8.83 -6.13 -7.13
N GLY A 68 9.33 -7.33 -7.47
CA GLY A 68 10.32 -7.50 -8.53
C GLY A 68 9.86 -7.00 -9.90
N LEU A 69 8.56 -6.76 -10.13
CA LEU A 69 8.07 -6.15 -11.37
C LEU A 69 8.53 -4.69 -11.52
N VAL A 70 8.65 -3.96 -10.40
CA VAL A 70 9.01 -2.53 -10.38
C VAL A 70 10.43 -2.27 -9.90
N SER A 71 11.03 -3.21 -9.16
CA SER A 71 12.35 -3.02 -8.53
C SER A 71 13.47 -3.87 -9.14
N SER A 72 13.27 -4.58 -10.27
CA SER A 72 14.30 -5.51 -10.80
C SER A 72 15.45 -4.86 -11.58
N SER A 73 15.25 -3.64 -12.08
CA SER A 73 16.21 -2.84 -12.85
C SER A 73 15.85 -1.34 -12.76
N PRO A 74 16.77 -0.42 -13.13
CA PRO A 74 16.47 1.01 -13.19
C PRO A 74 15.25 1.36 -14.06
N ASP A 75 14.98 0.57 -15.10
CA ASP A 75 13.86 0.81 -16.02
C ASP A 75 12.57 0.06 -15.61
N SER A 76 12.62 -0.82 -14.61
CA SER A 76 11.51 -1.72 -14.26
C SER A 76 10.26 -0.95 -13.81
N ALA A 77 10.44 0.16 -13.11
CA ALA A 77 9.36 1.03 -12.67
C ALA A 77 8.58 1.60 -13.87
N SER A 78 9.29 2.24 -14.81
CA SER A 78 8.71 2.78 -16.05
C SER A 78 8.05 1.68 -16.92
N LEU A 79 8.64 0.48 -17.01
CA LEU A 79 8.03 -0.64 -17.74
C LEU A 79 6.77 -1.20 -17.06
N ALA A 80 6.70 -1.19 -15.73
CA ALA A 80 5.50 -1.60 -15.01
C ALA A 80 4.37 -0.60 -15.18
N GLU A 81 4.70 0.68 -15.32
CA GLU A 81 3.74 1.73 -15.61
C GLU A 81 3.01 1.53 -16.93
N ASP A 82 3.66 0.99 -17.96
CA ASP A 82 2.99 0.58 -19.20
C ASP A 82 1.90 -0.47 -18.92
N ILE A 83 2.19 -1.44 -18.03
CA ILE A 83 1.23 -2.48 -17.64
C ILE A 83 0.09 -1.87 -16.82
N PHE A 84 0.38 -0.98 -15.87
CA PHE A 84 -0.65 -0.30 -15.10
C PHE A 84 -1.53 0.60 -15.99
N SER A 85 -0.97 1.21 -17.04
CA SER A 85 -1.69 2.03 -18.03
C SER A 85 -2.69 1.25 -18.90
N MET A 86 -2.58 -0.08 -18.94
CA MET A 86 -3.59 -0.92 -19.58
C MET A 86 -4.93 -0.89 -18.85
N ILE A 87 -4.95 -0.52 -17.57
CA ILE A 87 -6.16 -0.31 -16.80
C ILE A 87 -6.67 1.10 -17.06
N GLN A 88 -7.89 1.21 -17.60
CA GLN A 88 -8.54 2.51 -17.83
C GLN A 88 -8.98 3.13 -16.50
N TYR A 89 -8.14 3.97 -15.90
CA TYR A 89 -8.48 4.79 -14.75
C TYR A 89 -9.20 6.07 -15.16
N ASP A 90 -10.12 6.55 -14.32
CA ASP A 90 -10.85 7.80 -14.58
C ASP A 90 -10.20 9.01 -13.90
N VAL A 91 -9.50 8.76 -12.79
CA VAL A 91 -8.68 9.69 -12.01
C VAL A 91 -7.48 8.88 -11.55
N ILE A 92 -6.26 9.41 -11.57
CA ILE A 92 -5.05 8.76 -11.05
C ILE A 92 -4.13 9.84 -10.48
N THR A 93 -3.51 9.64 -9.32
CA THR A 93 -2.68 10.66 -8.64
C THR A 93 -1.29 10.14 -8.32
N ILE A 94 -0.47 10.88 -7.54
CA ILE A 94 0.93 10.54 -7.24
C ILE A 94 1.11 10.09 -5.78
N GLY A 95 2.02 9.15 -5.53
CA GLY A 95 2.45 8.69 -4.21
C GLY A 95 3.76 9.31 -3.77
N ASN A 96 4.26 8.96 -2.58
CA ASN A 96 5.60 9.40 -2.16
C ASN A 96 6.70 8.58 -2.81
N HIS A 97 6.45 7.32 -3.18
CA HIS A 97 7.47 6.48 -3.81
C HIS A 97 7.94 7.05 -5.15
N GLU A 98 7.05 7.70 -5.87
CA GLU A 98 7.37 8.37 -7.13
C GLU A 98 8.12 9.70 -6.94
N LEU A 99 8.32 10.14 -5.69
CA LEU A 99 8.96 11.41 -5.35
C LEU A 99 10.30 11.25 -4.63
N TYR A 100 10.68 10.03 -4.25
CA TYR A 100 11.97 9.77 -3.61
C TYR A 100 13.16 10.00 -4.54
N HIS A 101 12.95 9.82 -5.85
CA HIS A 101 13.96 10.08 -6.86
C HIS A 101 13.40 11.00 -7.94
N TYR A 102 14.17 12.04 -8.30
CA TYR A 102 13.79 12.98 -9.35
C TYR A 102 13.51 12.27 -10.69
N ALA A 103 14.25 11.20 -10.99
CA ALA A 103 14.08 10.43 -12.22
C ALA A 103 12.68 9.78 -12.33
N ASP A 104 12.12 9.28 -11.23
CA ASP A 104 10.80 8.64 -11.22
C ASP A 104 9.69 9.68 -11.45
N ALA A 105 9.81 10.83 -10.77
CA ALA A 105 8.91 11.97 -10.99
C ALA A 105 9.02 12.52 -12.42
N LEU A 106 10.23 12.54 -13.00
CA LEU A 106 10.46 12.96 -14.37
C LEU A 106 9.83 12.00 -15.38
N ASP A 107 9.96 10.68 -15.19
CA ASP A 107 9.32 9.67 -16.04
C ASP A 107 7.80 9.88 -16.10
N ILE A 108 7.17 10.09 -14.94
CA ILE A 108 5.73 10.34 -14.86
C ILE A 108 5.35 11.61 -15.61
N TYR A 109 6.11 12.69 -15.39
CA TYR A 109 5.84 13.97 -16.05
C TYR A 109 5.99 13.88 -17.58
N GLU A 110 7.01 13.19 -18.08
CA GLU A 110 7.28 13.02 -19.52
C GLU A 110 6.31 12.04 -20.19
N ASN A 111 5.87 11.01 -19.47
CA ASN A 111 5.06 9.91 -20.01
C ASN A 111 3.59 9.91 -19.57
N GLN A 112 3.08 11.02 -18.99
CA GLN A 112 1.71 11.11 -18.49
C GLN A 112 0.62 10.86 -19.55
N GLU A 113 0.95 10.97 -20.84
CA GLU A 113 0.01 10.66 -21.94
C GLU A 113 -0.48 9.21 -21.92
N ARG A 114 0.30 8.26 -21.35
CA ARG A 114 -0.11 6.86 -21.18
C ARG A 114 -1.40 6.72 -20.37
N TRP A 115 -1.69 7.72 -19.52
CA TRP A 115 -2.88 7.79 -18.68
C TRP A 115 -4.05 8.52 -19.33
N GLY A 116 -3.97 8.90 -20.61
CA GLY A 116 -5.08 9.52 -21.35
C GLY A 116 -5.58 10.83 -20.74
N GLY A 117 -4.68 11.62 -20.14
CA GLY A 117 -5.00 12.88 -19.47
C GLY A 117 -5.72 12.71 -18.12
N ARG A 118 -5.65 11.53 -17.50
CA ARG A 118 -6.31 11.23 -16.21
C ARG A 118 -5.40 11.41 -15.00
N TYR A 119 -4.12 11.70 -15.22
CA TYR A 119 -3.14 11.92 -14.16
C TYR A 119 -3.26 13.33 -13.58
N VAL A 120 -3.64 13.39 -12.29
CA VAL A 120 -3.93 14.61 -11.55
C VAL A 120 -2.99 14.76 -10.35
N THR A 121 -2.27 15.89 -10.30
CA THR A 121 -1.40 16.30 -9.19
C THR A 121 -1.63 17.79 -8.91
N SER A 122 -2.45 18.05 -7.91
CA SER A 122 -2.89 19.39 -7.52
C SER A 122 -1.84 20.16 -6.71
N ASN A 123 -0.92 19.48 -6.01
CA ASN A 123 0.05 20.12 -5.11
C ASN A 123 1.49 19.62 -5.26
N VAL A 124 1.85 19.05 -6.42
CA VAL A 124 3.21 18.57 -6.68
C VAL A 124 3.74 19.13 -7.99
N ASN A 125 4.87 19.83 -7.91
CA ASN A 125 5.58 20.35 -9.05
C ASN A 125 6.95 19.66 -9.22
N ILE A 126 7.42 19.64 -10.46
CA ILE A 126 8.77 19.25 -10.86
C ILE A 126 9.46 20.43 -11.56
N THR A 127 10.75 20.61 -11.30
CA THR A 127 11.59 21.64 -11.94
C THR A 127 12.28 21.05 -13.15
N VAL A 128 11.86 21.44 -14.36
CA VAL A 128 12.39 20.93 -15.63
C VAL A 128 12.94 22.07 -16.48
N GLU A 129 13.86 21.76 -17.38
CA GLU A 129 14.35 22.73 -18.37
C GLU A 129 13.35 22.83 -19.54
N ARG A 130 12.81 24.03 -19.76
CA ARG A 130 11.93 24.35 -20.91
C ARG A 130 12.44 25.62 -21.56
N GLU A 131 12.66 25.55 -22.88
CA GLU A 131 13.13 26.69 -23.69
C GLU A 131 14.45 27.30 -23.18
N GLY A 132 15.32 26.49 -22.56
CA GLY A 132 16.60 26.91 -22.00
C GLY A 132 16.53 27.52 -20.59
N GLU A 133 15.36 27.51 -19.95
CA GLU A 133 15.14 28.02 -18.60
C GLU A 133 14.57 26.93 -17.67
N TRP A 134 15.02 26.92 -16.41
CA TRP A 134 14.49 26.01 -15.40
C TRP A 134 13.16 26.52 -14.86
N GLN A 135 12.09 25.74 -15.03
CA GLN A 135 10.74 26.10 -14.64
C GLN A 135 10.13 25.04 -13.72
N SER A 136 9.52 25.47 -12.62
CA SER A 136 8.72 24.60 -11.75
C SER A 136 7.29 24.50 -12.30
N VAL A 137 6.91 23.30 -12.74
CA VAL A 137 5.60 23.02 -13.37
C VAL A 137 4.90 21.86 -12.66
N PRO A 138 3.56 21.78 -12.67
CA PRO A 138 2.84 20.61 -12.17
C PRO A 138 3.28 19.33 -12.88
N ILE A 139 3.43 18.23 -12.14
CA ILE A 139 3.78 16.92 -12.73
C ILE A 139 2.68 16.44 -13.69
N GLY A 140 1.41 16.64 -13.30
CA GLY A 140 0.22 16.28 -14.08
C GLY A 140 -0.80 17.41 -14.08
N HIS A 141 -2.05 17.10 -14.40
CA HIS A 141 -3.12 18.09 -14.37
C HIS A 141 -3.37 18.58 -12.95
N THR A 142 -3.60 19.88 -12.74
CA THR A 142 -3.92 20.38 -11.39
C THR A 142 -5.29 19.95 -10.91
N HIS A 143 -6.22 19.70 -11.85
CA HIS A 143 -7.56 19.16 -11.61
C HIS A 143 -8.12 18.57 -12.90
N LEU A 144 -9.15 17.73 -12.79
CA LEU A 144 -9.90 17.19 -13.92
C LEU A 144 -11.36 17.65 -13.85
N LYS A 145 -11.92 18.00 -15.00
CA LYS A 145 -13.37 18.19 -15.18
C LYS A 145 -13.84 17.28 -16.30
N PHE A 146 -14.78 16.39 -16.02
CA PHE A 146 -15.30 15.46 -17.01
C PHE A 146 -16.74 15.08 -16.72
N THR A 147 -17.42 14.59 -17.76
CA THR A 147 -18.77 14.04 -17.63
C THR A 147 -18.70 12.52 -17.72
N THR A 148 -19.29 11.83 -16.75
CA THR A 148 -19.41 10.37 -16.77
C THR A 148 -20.28 9.91 -17.94
N LYS A 149 -20.22 8.63 -18.27
CA LYS A 149 -21.09 8.05 -19.31
C LYS A 149 -22.59 8.10 -18.95
N GLN A 150 -22.89 8.26 -17.66
CA GLN A 150 -24.23 8.46 -17.12
C GLN A 150 -24.70 9.92 -17.17
N GLY A 151 -23.83 10.85 -17.58
CA GLY A 151 -24.17 12.28 -17.70
C GLY A 151 -23.83 13.14 -16.49
N TYR A 152 -23.22 12.58 -15.45
CA TYR A 152 -22.81 13.34 -14.26
C TYR A 152 -21.52 14.12 -14.49
N ASN A 153 -21.52 15.40 -14.16
CA ASN A 153 -20.36 16.27 -14.16
C ASN A 153 -19.54 16.06 -12.89
N VAL A 154 -18.24 15.85 -13.06
CA VAL A 154 -17.30 15.54 -11.98
C VAL A 154 -16.16 16.53 -12.01
N THR A 155 -15.78 17.04 -10.84
CA THR A 155 -14.51 17.75 -10.66
C THR A 155 -13.63 16.95 -9.71
N ALA A 156 -12.42 16.59 -10.15
CA ALA A 156 -11.50 15.76 -9.38
C ALA A 156 -10.16 16.47 -9.11
N PHE A 157 -9.62 16.25 -7.91
CA PHE A 157 -8.32 16.73 -7.47
C PHE A 157 -7.44 15.57 -7.00
N GLY A 158 -6.13 15.75 -7.10
CA GLY A 158 -5.09 14.77 -6.74
C GLY A 158 -4.13 15.37 -5.72
N VAL A 159 -4.22 15.01 -4.45
CA VAL A 159 -3.51 15.73 -3.38
C VAL A 159 -2.68 14.77 -2.54
N ILE A 160 -1.37 15.00 -2.43
CA ILE A 160 -0.52 14.28 -1.46
C ILE A 160 -0.44 15.06 -0.15
N PHE A 161 -0.19 14.39 0.98
CA PHE A 161 0.09 15.07 2.25
C PHE A 161 1.31 16.00 2.11
N ASN A 162 1.61 16.79 3.13
CA ASN A 162 2.80 17.63 3.23
C ASN A 162 4.09 16.79 3.38
N PHE A 163 4.37 15.97 2.38
CA PHE A 163 5.49 15.08 2.25
C PHE A 163 6.80 15.87 2.16
N LYS A 164 7.80 15.45 2.95
CA LYS A 164 9.06 16.18 3.15
C LYS A 164 10.30 15.49 2.61
N ALA A 165 10.22 14.20 2.33
CA ALA A 165 11.36 13.40 1.89
C ALA A 165 11.46 13.27 0.36
N HIS A 166 10.92 14.24 -0.39
CA HIS A 166 11.02 14.26 -1.84
C HIS A 166 12.43 14.70 -2.30
N ASP A 167 12.83 14.26 -3.49
CA ASP A 167 14.14 14.61 -4.05
C ASP A 167 14.25 16.11 -4.42
N LYS A 168 15.49 16.56 -4.63
CA LYS A 168 15.80 17.89 -5.14
C LYS A 168 15.21 18.06 -6.55
N GLY A 169 14.59 19.22 -6.79
CA GLY A 169 13.91 19.51 -8.06
C GLY A 169 12.40 19.25 -8.01
N ILE A 170 11.93 18.53 -6.98
CA ILE A 170 10.50 18.34 -6.69
C ILE A 170 10.05 19.35 -5.63
N THR A 171 8.81 19.82 -5.71
CA THR A 171 8.20 20.68 -4.70
C THR A 171 6.80 20.21 -4.35
N VAL A 172 6.57 19.89 -3.07
CA VAL A 172 5.25 19.56 -2.54
C VAL A 172 4.68 20.76 -1.79
N GLN A 173 3.55 21.28 -2.27
CA GLN A 173 2.80 22.35 -1.62
C GLN A 173 1.88 21.76 -0.52
N LYS A 174 1.84 22.39 0.65
CA LYS A 174 0.91 21.98 1.72
C LYS A 174 -0.56 22.06 1.24
N PRO A 175 -1.43 21.08 1.55
CA PRO A 175 -2.84 21.14 1.20
C PRO A 175 -3.56 22.41 1.68
N SER A 176 -3.16 22.95 2.84
CA SER A 176 -3.67 24.23 3.37
C SER A 176 -3.30 25.46 2.54
N LYS A 177 -2.20 25.40 1.78
CA LYS A 177 -1.83 26.44 0.81
C LYS A 177 -2.56 26.24 -0.52
N LEU A 178 -2.63 24.99 -1.00
CA LEU A 178 -3.40 24.59 -2.19
C LEU A 178 -4.83 25.13 -2.14
N ALA A 179 -5.52 24.96 -1.01
CA ALA A 179 -6.90 25.39 -0.80
C ALA A 179 -7.11 26.93 -0.94
N ARG A 180 -6.03 27.71 -1.01
CA ARG A 180 -6.05 29.17 -1.17
C ARG A 180 -5.59 29.62 -2.56
N GLU A 181 -5.17 28.71 -3.42
CA GLU A 181 -4.70 29.03 -4.77
C GLU A 181 -5.83 29.61 -5.63
N PRO A 182 -5.56 30.66 -6.43
CA PRO A 182 -6.57 31.26 -7.31
C PRO A 182 -7.17 30.25 -8.30
N TRP A 183 -6.32 29.39 -8.89
CA TRP A 183 -6.77 28.37 -9.84
C TRP A 183 -7.67 27.32 -9.17
N PHE A 184 -7.42 27.00 -7.89
CA PHE A 184 -8.25 26.05 -7.14
C PHE A 184 -9.64 26.65 -6.89
N ARG A 185 -9.70 27.91 -6.46
CA ARG A 185 -10.96 28.65 -6.25
C ARG A 185 -11.77 28.77 -7.55
N GLU A 186 -11.08 28.99 -8.66
CA GLU A 186 -11.69 28.98 -10.00
C GLU A 186 -12.22 27.58 -10.37
N ALA A 187 -11.45 26.52 -10.11
CA ALA A 187 -11.82 25.15 -10.43
C ALA A 187 -13.09 24.70 -9.69
N ILE A 188 -13.28 25.15 -8.45
CA ILE A 188 -14.45 24.81 -7.62
C ILE A 188 -15.58 25.85 -7.71
N ARG A 189 -15.51 26.87 -8.57
CA ARG A 189 -16.55 27.90 -8.65
C ARG A 189 -17.91 27.33 -9.02
N ASP A 190 -17.95 26.51 -10.06
CA ASP A 190 -19.19 25.90 -10.56
C ASP A 190 -19.43 24.55 -9.88
N ALA A 191 -20.68 24.27 -9.52
CA ALA A 191 -21.05 23.03 -8.83
C ALA A 191 -21.06 21.84 -9.81
N PRO A 192 -20.25 20.79 -9.60
CA PRO A 192 -20.43 19.50 -10.26
C PRO A 192 -21.57 18.70 -9.60
N ASP A 193 -21.94 17.56 -10.18
CA ASP A 193 -22.82 16.59 -9.51
C ASP A 193 -22.13 15.97 -8.30
N TYR A 194 -20.81 15.84 -8.33
CA TYR A 194 -19.98 15.50 -7.18
C TYR A 194 -18.50 15.85 -7.38
N PHE A 195 -17.78 16.00 -6.27
CA PHE A 195 -16.33 16.13 -6.25
C PHE A 195 -15.65 14.80 -5.93
N ILE A 196 -14.44 14.62 -6.47
CA ILE A 196 -13.51 13.54 -6.08
C ILE A 196 -12.23 14.18 -5.53
N LEU A 197 -11.85 13.81 -4.31
CA LEU A 197 -10.53 14.09 -3.74
C LEU A 197 -9.75 12.78 -3.68
N SER A 198 -8.97 12.50 -4.72
CA SER A 198 -8.00 11.41 -4.67
C SER A 198 -6.73 11.93 -4.01
N GLY A 199 -6.16 11.19 -3.07
CA GLY A 199 -4.93 11.62 -2.44
C GLY A 199 -4.14 10.48 -1.85
N HIS A 200 -2.82 10.61 -1.91
CA HIS A 200 -1.93 9.68 -1.24
C HIS A 200 -1.69 10.15 0.20
N MET A 201 -2.70 9.94 1.05
CA MET A 201 -2.67 10.19 2.49
C MET A 201 -3.84 9.43 3.14
N PRO A 202 -3.81 9.10 4.44
CA PRO A 202 -4.96 8.48 5.09
C PRO A 202 -6.14 9.45 5.16
N VAL A 203 -7.35 8.88 5.25
CA VAL A 203 -8.60 9.66 5.39
C VAL A 203 -8.86 10.14 6.82
N ARG A 204 -8.01 9.77 7.78
CA ARG A 204 -8.02 10.28 9.16
C ARG A 204 -6.68 10.02 9.83
N GLY A 205 -6.47 10.67 10.98
CA GLY A 205 -5.26 10.50 11.77
C GLY A 205 -4.24 11.61 11.54
N GLU A 206 -3.03 11.39 12.07
CA GLU A 206 -2.00 12.42 12.25
C GLU A 206 -1.58 13.13 10.96
N ILE A 207 -1.62 12.41 9.83
CA ILE A 207 -1.06 12.86 8.56
C ILE A 207 -2.15 13.07 7.49
N ALA A 208 -3.42 13.00 7.91
CA ALA A 208 -4.57 13.26 7.06
C ALA A 208 -4.73 14.77 6.87
N GLU A 209 -4.46 15.26 5.66
CA GLU A 209 -4.54 16.68 5.31
C GLU A 209 -5.58 16.98 4.22
N PHE A 210 -6.63 16.15 4.10
CA PHE A 210 -7.76 16.44 3.21
C PHE A 210 -8.62 17.62 3.70
N ALA A 211 -8.68 17.85 5.02
CA ALA A 211 -9.60 18.83 5.62
C ALA A 211 -9.51 20.23 5.00
N PRO A 212 -8.32 20.85 4.79
CA PRO A 212 -8.27 22.18 4.19
C PRO A 212 -8.87 22.27 2.78
N VAL A 213 -8.74 21.23 1.96
CA VAL A 213 -9.31 21.18 0.61
C VAL A 213 -10.81 20.88 0.67
N PHE A 214 -11.20 19.94 1.53
CA PHE A 214 -12.59 19.60 1.82
C PHE A 214 -13.39 20.81 2.30
N ASP A 215 -12.90 21.52 3.31
CA ASP A 215 -13.54 22.69 3.90
C ASP A 215 -13.67 23.81 2.86
N ALA A 216 -12.64 24.05 2.05
CA ALA A 216 -12.69 25.07 1.01
C ALA A 216 -13.73 24.76 -0.09
N ILE A 217 -14.00 23.48 -0.38
CA ILE A 217 -15.11 23.06 -1.25
C ILE A 217 -16.44 23.28 -0.53
N ARG A 218 -16.54 22.86 0.73
CA ARG A 218 -17.77 22.96 1.55
C ARG A 218 -18.24 24.39 1.79
N ASP A 219 -17.30 25.32 1.93
CA ASP A 219 -17.57 26.76 2.05
C ASP A 219 -18.38 27.32 0.87
N ILE A 220 -18.22 26.73 -0.32
CA ILE A 220 -18.92 27.15 -1.55
C ILE A 220 -20.09 26.20 -1.86
N HIS A 221 -19.89 24.91 -1.64
CA HIS A 221 -20.78 23.82 -2.01
C HIS A 221 -21.16 22.97 -0.78
N PRO A 222 -22.04 23.47 0.11
CA PRO A 222 -22.35 22.82 1.37
C PRO A 222 -23.06 21.47 1.22
N LYS A 223 -23.65 21.18 0.06
CA LYS A 223 -24.49 19.98 -0.17
C LYS A 223 -24.01 19.07 -1.30
N VAL A 224 -23.02 19.48 -2.10
CA VAL A 224 -22.54 18.68 -3.24
C VAL A 224 -21.76 17.47 -2.72
N PRO A 225 -22.07 16.22 -3.10
CA PRO A 225 -21.34 15.06 -2.59
C PRO A 225 -19.82 15.15 -2.82
N ILE A 226 -19.02 14.71 -1.83
CA ILE A 226 -17.56 14.66 -1.93
C ILE A 226 -17.09 13.22 -1.63
N TYR A 227 -16.46 12.58 -2.61
CA TYR A 227 -15.82 11.27 -2.44
C TYR A 227 -14.33 11.46 -2.22
N ILE A 228 -13.80 10.92 -1.14
CA ILE A 228 -12.39 11.00 -0.78
C ILE A 228 -11.80 9.59 -0.91
N PHE A 229 -10.71 9.48 -1.65
CA PHE A 229 -9.94 8.23 -1.74
C PHE A 229 -8.56 8.52 -1.17
N GLY A 230 -8.18 7.76 -0.14
CA GLY A 230 -6.89 7.87 0.55
C GLY A 230 -6.00 6.63 0.39
N GLY A 231 -4.76 6.72 0.88
CA GLY A 231 -3.72 5.70 0.79
C GLY A 231 -2.66 5.82 1.90
N HIS A 232 -1.40 5.54 1.57
CA HIS A 232 -0.17 5.79 2.34
C HIS A 232 0.06 4.88 3.54
N THR A 233 -0.98 4.66 4.33
CA THR A 233 -0.86 3.96 5.63
C THR A 233 -1.10 2.46 5.53
N HIS A 234 -1.36 1.95 4.32
CA HIS A 234 -1.54 0.53 4.03
C HIS A 234 -2.75 -0.16 4.69
N VAL A 235 -3.61 0.59 5.37
CA VAL A 235 -4.77 0.04 6.10
C VAL A 235 -6.04 0.03 5.25
N ARG A 236 -6.96 -0.89 5.56
CA ARG A 236 -8.36 -0.73 5.16
C ARG A 236 -9.03 0.25 6.13
N ASP A 237 -9.58 1.34 5.63
CA ASP A 237 -10.26 2.33 6.48
C ASP A 237 -11.37 3.09 5.74
N CYS A 238 -12.32 3.62 6.51
CA CYS A 238 -13.46 4.40 6.02
C CYS A 238 -13.96 5.39 7.07
N VAL A 239 -14.32 6.59 6.63
CA VAL A 239 -14.94 7.62 7.48
C VAL A 239 -15.85 8.53 6.65
N GLN A 240 -16.96 8.99 7.22
CA GLN A 240 -17.75 10.08 6.64
C GLN A 240 -17.35 11.40 7.34
N TYR A 241 -16.90 12.41 6.58
CA TYR A 241 -16.50 13.70 7.15
C TYR A 241 -17.73 14.53 7.56
N ASP A 242 -18.83 14.33 6.83
CA ASP A 242 -20.15 14.86 7.09
C ASP A 242 -21.22 13.91 6.51
N GLU A 243 -22.48 14.31 6.57
CA GLU A 243 -23.60 13.52 6.01
C GLU A 243 -23.61 13.48 4.47
N ARG A 244 -22.64 14.09 3.78
CA ARG A 244 -22.57 14.24 2.31
C ARG A 244 -21.23 13.81 1.73
N SER A 245 -20.48 13.01 2.46
CA SER A 245 -19.15 12.59 2.05
C SER A 245 -18.80 11.21 2.57
N ILE A 246 -17.87 10.58 1.88
CA ILE A 246 -17.26 9.33 2.32
C ILE A 246 -15.79 9.33 1.91
N GLY A 247 -14.93 8.98 2.85
CA GLY A 247 -13.51 8.73 2.64
C GLY A 247 -13.21 7.25 2.79
N VAL A 248 -12.48 6.67 1.84
CA VAL A 248 -12.11 5.23 1.83
C VAL A 248 -10.62 5.06 1.54
N VAL A 249 -9.97 4.16 2.29
CA VAL A 249 -8.57 3.70 2.08
C VAL A 249 -8.61 2.20 1.79
N PRO A 250 -8.09 1.76 0.63
CA PRO A 250 -8.27 0.39 0.15
C PRO A 250 -7.12 -0.54 0.52
N GLY A 251 -6.41 -0.35 1.63
CA GLY A 251 -5.29 -1.24 2.02
C GLY A 251 -4.05 -1.08 1.14
N LYS A 252 -3.36 -2.18 0.85
CA LYS A 252 -2.12 -2.21 0.07
C LYS A 252 -2.01 -3.43 -0.83
N TYR A 253 -0.98 -3.42 -1.69
CA TYR A 253 -0.37 -4.58 -2.32
C TYR A 253 -1.30 -5.36 -3.26
N LEU A 254 -2.35 -4.71 -3.75
CA LEU A 254 -3.49 -5.36 -4.41
C LEU A 254 -4.04 -6.55 -3.63
N GLU A 255 -3.80 -6.62 -2.31
CA GLU A 255 -4.49 -7.55 -1.40
C GLU A 255 -5.94 -7.11 -1.24
N THR A 256 -6.26 -5.89 -1.63
CA THR A 256 -7.56 -5.27 -1.46
C THR A 256 -7.91 -4.39 -2.66
N VAL A 257 -9.15 -4.52 -3.13
CA VAL A 257 -9.81 -3.56 -4.01
C VAL A 257 -11.02 -3.02 -3.26
N ALA A 258 -11.12 -1.71 -3.04
CA ALA A 258 -12.31 -1.14 -2.41
C ALA A 258 -13.40 -0.83 -3.46
N PHE A 259 -14.63 -1.23 -3.15
CA PHE A 259 -15.83 -0.84 -3.86
C PHE A 259 -16.59 0.17 -3.01
N THR A 260 -16.88 1.35 -3.56
CA THR A 260 -17.69 2.38 -2.89
C THR A 260 -18.87 2.73 -3.77
N SER A 261 -20.05 2.94 -3.21
CA SER A 261 -21.22 3.37 -3.99
C SER A 261 -22.08 4.35 -3.21
N SER A 262 -22.86 5.13 -3.95
CA SER A 262 -23.83 6.05 -3.36
C SER A 262 -25.03 6.33 -4.25
N SER A 263 -26.16 6.62 -3.61
CA SER A 263 -27.30 7.25 -4.28
C SER A 263 -27.05 8.76 -4.33
N LEU A 264 -27.16 9.35 -5.52
CA LEU A 264 -26.90 10.78 -5.70
C LEU A 264 -28.14 11.62 -5.34
N PRO A 265 -27.96 12.87 -4.87
CA PRO A 265 -29.06 13.78 -4.61
C PRO A 265 -29.97 13.94 -5.84
N SER A 266 -31.28 13.88 -5.62
CA SER A 266 -32.27 14.00 -6.70
C SER A 266 -32.40 15.42 -7.29
N SER A 267 -31.99 16.42 -6.51
CA SER A 267 -31.90 17.84 -6.90
C SER A 267 -31.01 18.58 -5.91
N ALA A 268 -30.64 19.82 -6.24
CA ALA A 268 -29.85 20.69 -5.35
C ALA A 268 -30.51 21.00 -3.99
N GLY A 269 -31.83 20.83 -3.87
CA GLY A 269 -32.58 21.01 -2.62
C GLY A 269 -32.79 19.73 -1.79
N ASP A 270 -32.26 18.59 -2.23
CA ASP A 270 -32.38 17.32 -1.50
C ASP A 270 -31.49 17.35 -0.26
N ASP A 271 -32.09 17.43 0.94
CA ASP A 271 -31.42 17.59 2.23
C ASP A 271 -31.09 16.28 2.97
N ARG A 272 -31.41 15.13 2.38
CA ARG A 272 -31.14 13.83 3.01
C ARG A 272 -29.65 13.46 3.03
N PRO A 273 -29.15 12.78 4.09
CA PRO A 273 -27.81 12.22 4.09
C PRO A 273 -27.53 11.38 2.84
N LEU A 274 -26.28 11.40 2.38
CA LEU A 274 -25.81 10.60 1.27
C LEU A 274 -25.88 9.12 1.66
N ASP A 275 -26.67 8.38 0.90
CA ASP A 275 -26.82 6.94 1.08
C ASP A 275 -25.61 6.23 0.47
N VAL A 276 -24.61 5.93 1.31
CA VAL A 276 -23.31 5.34 0.92
C VAL A 276 -23.17 3.89 1.33
N ALA A 277 -22.43 3.11 0.54
CA ALA A 277 -21.97 1.77 0.89
C ALA A 277 -20.50 1.57 0.50
N ARG A 278 -19.79 0.70 1.22
CA ARG A 278 -18.40 0.34 0.92
C ARG A 278 -18.08 -1.12 1.22
N ARG A 279 -17.25 -1.73 0.38
CA ARG A 279 -16.70 -3.08 0.56
C ARG A 279 -15.20 -3.14 0.26
N TYR A 280 -14.46 -3.99 0.95
CA TYR A 280 -13.07 -4.33 0.66
C TYR A 280 -13.03 -5.74 0.09
N LEU A 281 -12.58 -5.88 -1.16
CA LEU A 281 -12.51 -7.13 -1.91
C LEU A 281 -11.10 -7.71 -1.82
N ASP A 282 -10.94 -8.96 -1.43
CA ASP A 282 -9.63 -9.61 -1.35
C ASP A 282 -9.00 -9.83 -2.75
N GLY A 283 -7.72 -9.48 -2.89
CA GLY A 283 -6.90 -9.80 -4.06
C GLY A 283 -5.79 -10.80 -3.71
N ASN A 284 -5.79 -11.97 -4.34
CA ASN A 284 -4.87 -13.08 -4.01
C ASN A 284 -3.57 -12.99 -4.87
N PRO A 285 -2.34 -13.17 -4.32
CA PRO A 285 -1.18 -12.35 -4.73
C PRO A 285 0.06 -13.13 -5.21
N THR A 286 1.15 -12.42 -5.56
CA THR A 286 2.48 -12.55 -4.86
C THR A 286 3.55 -11.51 -5.29
N SER A 287 4.45 -11.10 -4.36
CA SER A 287 5.56 -10.09 -4.50
C SER A 287 6.91 -10.56 -3.86
N THR A 288 8.03 -9.82 -4.06
CA THR A 288 9.45 -10.28 -3.91
C THR A 288 10.50 -9.23 -3.42
N SER A 289 11.66 -9.63 -2.80
CA SER A 289 12.87 -8.81 -2.39
C SER A 289 14.25 -9.59 -2.40
N ALA A 290 15.43 -9.08 -1.91
CA ALA A 290 16.86 -9.62 -2.06
C ALA A 290 17.78 -9.84 -0.75
N PHE A 291 19.00 -10.50 -0.81
CA PHE A 291 19.92 -10.97 0.32
C PHE A 291 21.46 -10.65 0.14
N LEU A 292 22.30 -10.44 1.21
CA LEU A 292 23.80 -10.22 1.25
C LEU A 292 24.62 -11.07 2.30
N TYR A 293 25.97 -10.97 2.44
CA TYR A 293 26.80 -11.61 3.53
C TYR A 293 28.23 -11.05 3.82
N THR A 294 28.86 -11.52 4.92
CA THR A 294 30.28 -11.39 5.33
C THR A 294 30.82 -12.63 6.08
N ARG A 295 32.07 -12.65 6.57
CA ARG A 295 32.66 -13.74 7.40
C ARG A 295 33.03 -13.28 8.81
N LEU A 296 32.60 -14.02 9.84
CA LEU A 296 32.88 -13.73 11.26
C LEU A 296 33.14 -15.04 12.06
N PRO A 297 33.91 -15.02 13.17
CA PRO A 297 34.02 -16.16 14.09
C PRO A 297 32.65 -16.61 14.62
N ALA A 298 32.52 -17.90 14.85
CA ALA A 298 31.29 -18.49 15.39
C ALA A 298 30.90 -17.94 16.77
N SER A 299 31.89 -17.68 17.63
CA SER A 299 31.71 -17.04 18.95
C SER A 299 31.03 -15.67 18.87
N LEU A 300 31.38 -14.86 17.86
CA LEU A 300 30.79 -13.55 17.60
C LEU A 300 29.39 -13.67 16.99
N THR A 301 29.24 -14.58 16.03
CA THR A 301 28.01 -14.75 15.24
C THR A 301 26.81 -15.18 16.10
N ARG A 302 27.05 -15.96 17.15
CA ARG A 302 26.00 -16.51 18.02
C ARG A 302 25.18 -15.43 18.73
N ASN A 303 25.75 -14.23 18.91
CA ASN A 303 25.12 -13.13 19.64
C ASN A 303 24.58 -12.01 18.72
N ILE A 304 24.76 -12.10 17.40
CA ILE A 304 24.42 -11.01 16.48
C ILE A 304 22.91 -10.76 16.47
N THR A 305 22.08 -11.79 16.31
CA THR A 305 20.62 -11.64 16.28
C THR A 305 20.08 -11.11 17.61
N ASP A 306 20.61 -11.59 18.73
CA ASP A 306 20.24 -11.09 20.07
C ASP A 306 20.64 -9.63 20.26
N GLN A 307 21.80 -9.20 19.74
CA GLN A 307 22.20 -7.80 19.80
C GLN A 307 21.43 -6.90 18.85
N MET A 308 21.10 -7.38 17.64
CA MET A 308 20.22 -6.65 16.72
C MET A 308 18.83 -6.44 17.34
N ASN A 309 18.27 -7.46 18.00
CA ASN A 309 17.01 -7.35 18.73
C ASN A 309 17.10 -6.52 20.03
N ARG A 310 18.26 -6.50 20.73
CA ARG A 310 18.50 -5.63 21.90
C ARG A 310 18.70 -4.17 21.54
N ALA A 311 19.37 -3.89 20.42
CA ALA A 311 19.51 -2.54 19.88
C ALA A 311 18.17 -2.00 19.37
N GLY A 312 17.29 -2.89 18.91
CA GLY A 312 16.04 -2.57 18.24
C GLY A 312 16.29 -2.00 16.85
N ALA A 313 15.37 -2.23 15.90
CA ALA A 313 15.36 -1.44 14.66
C ALA A 313 15.36 0.04 15.06
N SER A 314 16.29 0.84 14.54
CA SER A 314 16.59 2.21 14.99
C SER A 314 15.33 3.05 15.32
N LYS A 315 14.93 3.03 16.60
CA LYS A 315 13.75 3.74 17.14
C LYS A 315 14.19 5.00 17.86
N LEU A 316 14.57 6.02 17.10
CA LEU A 316 14.48 7.41 17.53
C LEU A 316 13.93 8.21 16.36
N MET A 317 12.61 8.35 16.32
CA MET A 317 11.93 9.04 15.23
C MET A 317 11.53 10.45 15.67
N PRO A 318 11.91 11.49 14.91
CA PRO A 318 11.34 12.82 15.09
C PRO A 318 9.82 12.78 14.81
N THR A 319 9.08 13.74 15.37
CA THR A 319 7.63 13.89 15.16
C THR A 319 7.24 14.20 13.71
N SER A 320 8.23 14.43 12.83
CA SER A 320 8.04 14.63 11.40
C SER A 320 9.19 13.93 10.65
N PRO A 321 8.93 12.90 9.84
CA PRO A 321 9.96 12.27 9.02
C PRO A 321 10.50 13.25 7.98
N VAL A 322 11.81 13.26 7.77
CA VAL A 322 12.50 14.09 6.77
C VAL A 322 13.28 13.25 5.76
N THR A 323 13.36 11.93 5.96
CA THR A 323 13.99 10.98 5.04
C THR A 323 13.00 9.89 4.57
N PRO A 324 13.28 9.21 3.43
CA PRO A 324 12.47 8.08 2.97
C PRO A 324 12.34 6.97 4.01
N TYR A 325 13.45 6.57 4.62
CA TYR A 325 13.48 5.54 5.66
C TYR A 325 12.58 5.88 6.84
N GLU A 326 12.65 7.11 7.34
CA GLU A 326 11.81 7.58 8.44
C GLU A 326 10.31 7.53 8.06
N GLU A 327 9.96 7.88 6.83
CA GLU A 327 8.58 7.78 6.33
C GLU A 327 8.09 6.32 6.33
N GLU A 328 8.88 5.39 5.78
CA GLU A 328 8.57 3.96 5.76
C GLU A 328 8.37 3.39 7.16
N GLN A 329 9.22 3.78 8.12
CA GLN A 329 9.07 3.37 9.51
C GLN A 329 7.77 3.92 10.13
N ARG A 330 7.34 5.14 9.75
CA ARG A 330 6.08 5.71 10.23
C ARG A 330 4.89 4.93 9.68
N VAL A 331 4.88 4.63 8.39
CA VAL A 331 3.85 3.79 7.74
C VAL A 331 3.77 2.43 8.41
N LYS A 332 4.92 1.75 8.58
CA LYS A 332 4.99 0.45 9.26
C LYS A 332 4.39 0.50 10.67
N ARG A 333 4.73 1.49 11.49
CA ARG A 333 4.17 1.63 12.85
C ARG A 333 2.65 1.81 12.85
N ILE A 334 2.12 2.60 11.92
CA ILE A 334 0.66 2.82 11.81
C ILE A 334 -0.03 1.51 11.44
N TYR A 335 0.50 0.80 10.44
CA TYR A 335 -0.03 -0.48 9.99
C TYR A 335 0.03 -1.56 11.10
N ASP A 336 1.19 -1.71 11.76
CA ASP A 336 1.37 -2.69 12.84
C ASP A 336 0.43 -2.41 14.01
N LYS A 337 0.24 -1.14 14.37
CA LYS A 337 -0.76 -0.73 15.37
C LYS A 337 -2.18 -1.11 14.93
N TRP A 338 -2.53 -0.87 13.68
CA TRP A 338 -3.84 -1.24 13.14
C TRP A 338 -4.07 -2.75 13.20
N MET A 339 -3.09 -3.57 12.79
CA MET A 339 -3.14 -5.04 12.91
C MET A 339 -3.32 -5.50 14.36
N TYR A 340 -2.55 -4.90 15.29
CA TYR A 340 -2.67 -5.17 16.72
C TYR A 340 -4.07 -4.86 17.26
N GLU A 341 -4.66 -3.72 16.88
CA GLU A 341 -5.99 -3.32 17.31
C GLU A 341 -7.08 -4.31 16.83
N GLN A 342 -6.95 -4.83 15.60
CA GLN A 342 -7.88 -5.86 15.09
C GLN A 342 -7.75 -7.18 15.86
N TRP A 343 -6.51 -7.62 16.11
CA TRP A 343 -6.24 -8.85 16.87
C TRP A 343 -6.75 -8.74 18.32
N GLN A 344 -6.43 -7.65 19.01
CA GLN A 344 -6.88 -7.41 20.38
C GLN A 344 -8.40 -7.35 20.52
N ALA A 345 -9.10 -6.79 19.52
CA ALA A 345 -10.55 -6.79 19.53
C ALA A 345 -11.11 -8.21 19.44
N TYR A 346 -10.54 -9.04 18.58
CA TYR A 346 -10.90 -10.46 18.46
C TYR A 346 -10.61 -11.25 19.74
N GLU A 347 -9.43 -11.07 20.37
CA GLU A 347 -9.10 -11.71 21.64
C GLU A 347 -10.10 -11.36 22.75
N ARG A 348 -10.57 -10.11 22.79
CA ARG A 348 -11.61 -9.69 23.75
C ARG A 348 -12.97 -10.34 23.47
N GLU A 349 -13.35 -10.46 22.20
CA GLU A 349 -14.61 -11.10 21.79
C GLU A 349 -14.61 -12.59 22.18
N ILE A 350 -13.55 -13.34 21.86
CA ILE A 350 -13.44 -14.77 22.22
C ILE A 350 -13.34 -14.98 23.74
N ALA A 351 -12.69 -14.07 24.47
CA ALA A 351 -12.58 -14.16 25.93
C ALA A 351 -13.95 -13.94 26.61
N GLN A 352 -14.82 -13.11 26.04
CA GLN A 352 -16.19 -12.89 26.54
C GLN A 352 -17.10 -14.08 26.23
N GLU A 353 -16.87 -14.81 25.15
CA GLU A 353 -17.62 -16.02 24.79
C GLU A 353 -17.22 -17.27 25.60
N GLY A 354 -16.16 -17.20 26.42
CA GLY A 354 -15.78 -18.24 27.36
C GLY A 354 -15.09 -19.46 26.73
N ASP A 355 -14.64 -19.37 25.48
CA ASP A 355 -14.12 -20.51 24.70
C ASP A 355 -12.64 -20.33 24.34
N THR A 356 -11.75 -20.49 25.32
CA THR A 356 -10.30 -20.27 25.18
C THR A 356 -9.55 -21.35 24.38
N GLN A 357 -10.25 -22.34 23.79
CA GLN A 357 -9.61 -23.50 23.13
C GLN A 357 -10.01 -23.73 21.65
N LYS A 358 -10.84 -22.91 21.01
CA LYS A 358 -11.26 -23.14 19.60
C LYS A 358 -10.44 -22.45 18.51
N VAL A 359 -9.28 -21.89 18.84
CA VAL A 359 -8.53 -20.94 17.97
C VAL A 359 -7.95 -21.53 16.68
N MET A 360 -7.95 -22.86 16.47
CA MET A 360 -7.37 -23.44 15.24
C MET A 360 -8.31 -24.33 14.42
N VAL A 361 -9.50 -24.65 14.90
CA VAL A 361 -10.43 -25.52 14.16
C VAL A 361 -11.87 -25.18 14.51
N ASP A 362 -12.43 -24.12 13.92
CA ASP A 362 -13.89 -24.01 13.86
C ASP A 362 -14.40 -25.11 12.92
N LYS A 363 -14.77 -26.24 13.51
CA LYS A 363 -15.55 -27.33 12.91
C LYS A 363 -17.06 -27.09 13.10
N GLY A 364 -17.48 -25.86 13.39
CA GLY A 364 -18.87 -25.43 13.38
C GLY A 364 -19.48 -25.57 11.98
N LYS A 365 -20.80 -25.66 11.91
CA LYS A 365 -21.57 -25.97 10.68
C LYS A 365 -21.51 -24.88 9.59
N ASP A 366 -20.81 -23.78 9.82
CA ASP A 366 -20.54 -22.73 8.83
C ASP A 366 -19.09 -22.88 8.34
N LYS A 367 -18.86 -22.67 7.04
CA LYS A 367 -17.61 -22.94 6.31
C LYS A 367 -16.35 -22.43 7.04
N PRO A 368 -15.17 -23.07 6.85
CA PRO A 368 -13.92 -22.60 7.46
C PRO A 368 -13.63 -21.16 7.04
N ARG A 369 -13.59 -20.25 8.02
CA ARG A 369 -13.16 -18.86 7.82
C ARG A 369 -11.66 -18.86 7.51
N THR A 370 -11.25 -18.17 6.45
CA THR A 370 -9.84 -17.99 6.12
C THR A 370 -9.23 -16.92 7.03
N LEU A 371 -7.90 -16.98 7.22
CA LEU A 371 -7.17 -15.86 7.80
C LEU A 371 -7.19 -14.69 6.81
N GLY A 372 -7.44 -13.49 7.30
CA GLY A 372 -7.53 -12.29 6.47
C GLY A 372 -7.76 -11.04 7.30
N HIS A 373 -8.05 -9.93 6.61
CA HIS A 373 -8.32 -8.67 7.28
C HIS A 373 -9.71 -8.68 7.91
N VAL A 374 -9.82 -8.13 9.13
CA VAL A 374 -11.10 -7.85 9.79
C VAL A 374 -11.12 -6.37 10.12
N THR A 375 -11.75 -5.58 9.26
CA THR A 375 -11.66 -4.12 9.24
C THR A 375 -12.63 -3.49 10.22
N ARG A 376 -12.10 -2.70 11.16
CA ARG A 376 -12.89 -1.83 12.05
C ARG A 376 -12.64 -0.36 11.72
N ASP A 377 -13.51 0.18 10.89
CA ASP A 377 -13.47 1.58 10.46
C ASP A 377 -14.58 2.42 11.12
N LYS A 378 -14.79 3.66 10.65
CA LYS A 378 -15.79 4.60 11.18
C LYS A 378 -17.06 4.66 10.34
N CYS A 379 -17.18 3.86 9.28
CA CYS A 379 -18.38 3.78 8.47
C CYS A 379 -19.36 2.75 9.05
N PRO A 380 -20.69 2.96 8.88
CA PRO A 380 -21.67 1.98 9.34
C PRO A 380 -21.50 0.61 8.67
N GLY A 381 -21.70 -0.46 9.45
CA GLY A 381 -21.69 -1.85 8.95
C GLY A 381 -20.31 -2.42 8.63
N THR A 382 -20.28 -3.70 8.24
CA THR A 382 -19.04 -4.43 7.94
C THR A 382 -18.49 -4.05 6.56
N GLY A 383 -17.17 -3.87 6.47
CA GLY A 383 -16.49 -3.52 5.23
C GLY A 383 -16.00 -4.70 4.41
N ASP A 384 -15.46 -5.73 5.05
CA ASP A 384 -14.88 -6.85 4.32
C ASP A 384 -15.97 -7.66 3.59
N ASP A 385 -15.69 -8.07 2.35
CA ASP A 385 -16.62 -8.87 1.54
C ASP A 385 -16.64 -10.35 1.97
N ILE A 386 -15.52 -10.84 2.49
CA ILE A 386 -15.34 -12.18 3.05
C ILE A 386 -15.21 -12.08 4.57
N ALA A 387 -15.91 -12.96 5.29
CA ALA A 387 -15.73 -13.11 6.72
C ALA A 387 -14.44 -13.87 7.04
N HIS A 388 -13.52 -13.23 7.77
CA HIS A 388 -12.23 -13.81 8.15
C HIS A 388 -12.10 -14.06 9.66
N ILE A 389 -11.10 -14.87 10.00
CA ILE A 389 -10.42 -14.81 11.29
C ILE A 389 -9.29 -13.78 11.12
N PRO A 390 -9.13 -12.77 11.99
CA PRO A 390 -8.08 -11.79 11.82
C PRO A 390 -6.71 -12.46 11.91
N VAL A 391 -5.77 -12.00 11.08
CA VAL A 391 -4.39 -12.49 11.12
C VAL A 391 -3.81 -12.28 12.54
N PRO A 392 -3.30 -13.33 13.20
CA PRO A 392 -2.70 -13.19 14.53
C PRO A 392 -1.56 -12.18 14.52
N PHE A 393 -1.58 -11.25 15.48
CA PHE A 393 -0.55 -10.24 15.61
C PHE A 393 0.06 -10.27 17.02
N TYR A 394 1.37 -10.43 17.08
CA TYR A 394 2.12 -10.41 18.33
C TYR A 394 2.95 -9.12 18.38
N PRO A 395 2.78 -8.27 19.41
CA PRO A 395 3.50 -7.01 19.51
C PRO A 395 5.01 -7.17 19.71
N ASP A 396 5.44 -8.32 20.25
CA ASP A 396 6.85 -8.64 20.52
C ASP A 396 7.50 -9.48 19.40
N GLN A 397 7.14 -9.21 18.15
CA GLN A 397 7.85 -9.83 17.03
C GLN A 397 9.30 -9.33 17.01
N PRO A 398 10.30 -10.23 17.00
CA PRO A 398 11.69 -9.81 16.89
C PRO A 398 11.89 -9.12 15.53
N ASP A 399 12.58 -7.98 15.54
CA ASP A 399 12.88 -7.20 14.32
C ASP A 399 13.73 -8.04 13.34
N PHE A 400 14.53 -8.97 13.88
CA PHE A 400 15.39 -9.86 13.10
C PHE A 400 15.28 -11.32 13.56
N ILE A 401 15.24 -12.22 12.58
CA ILE A 401 15.30 -13.68 12.79
C ILE A 401 16.54 -14.25 12.10
N SER A 402 17.09 -15.34 12.64
CA SER A 402 18.21 -16.05 12.04
C SER A 402 17.90 -17.53 11.86
N THR A 403 18.61 -18.17 10.92
CA THR A 403 18.59 -19.62 10.79
C THR A 403 19.26 -20.28 12.00
N PRO A 404 18.94 -21.55 12.30
CA PRO A 404 19.62 -22.27 13.38
C PRO A 404 21.14 -22.19 13.26
N PHE A 405 21.80 -21.88 14.39
CA PHE A 405 23.25 -21.71 14.43
C PHE A 405 23.95 -23.04 14.09
N PRO A 406 24.96 -23.04 13.19
CA PRO A 406 25.66 -24.27 12.81
C PRO A 406 26.47 -24.84 13.98
N SER A 407 26.61 -26.16 14.05
CA SER A 407 27.43 -26.83 15.08
C SER A 407 28.91 -26.79 14.68
N VAL A 408 29.57 -25.68 15.00
CA VAL A 408 31.00 -25.39 14.69
C VAL A 408 31.78 -25.00 15.95
N ALA A 409 33.11 -25.07 15.90
CA ALA A 409 33.98 -24.63 16.99
C ALA A 409 33.94 -23.09 17.17
N GLU A 410 34.24 -22.58 18.37
CA GLU A 410 34.07 -21.15 18.68
C GLU A 410 35.01 -20.21 17.92
N ASP A 411 36.19 -20.71 17.56
CA ASP A 411 37.24 -20.02 16.80
C ASP A 411 37.13 -20.21 15.29
N GLU A 412 36.15 -21.00 14.82
CA GLU A 412 35.93 -21.24 13.40
C GLU A 412 35.29 -20.01 12.74
N GLU A 413 35.90 -19.54 11.64
CA GLU A 413 35.35 -18.47 10.80
C GLU A 413 34.17 -19.01 9.97
N ILE A 414 33.00 -18.38 10.11
CA ILE A 414 31.79 -18.76 9.39
C ILE A 414 31.26 -17.61 8.52
N ASP A 415 30.56 -17.98 7.45
CA ASP A 415 29.82 -17.04 6.62
C ASP A 415 28.58 -16.56 7.37
N VAL A 416 28.49 -15.25 7.62
CA VAL A 416 27.34 -14.58 8.23
C VAL A 416 26.60 -13.79 7.16
N VAL A 417 25.42 -14.29 6.82
CA VAL A 417 24.56 -13.79 5.73
C VAL A 417 23.53 -12.83 6.32
N CYS A 418 23.49 -11.58 5.85
CA CYS A 418 22.54 -10.55 6.26
C CYS A 418 21.85 -9.94 5.05
N MET A 419 20.64 -9.40 5.17
CA MET A 419 20.00 -8.71 4.03
C MET A 419 20.65 -7.34 3.80
N ASP A 420 20.64 -6.85 2.56
CA ASP A 420 21.16 -5.51 2.21
C ASP A 420 20.47 -4.40 2.99
N PHE A 421 19.14 -4.48 3.09
CA PHE A 421 18.36 -3.50 3.85
C PHE A 421 18.62 -3.54 5.36
N ALA A 422 19.19 -4.62 5.89
CA ALA A 422 19.55 -4.77 7.29
C ALA A 422 21.05 -4.51 7.54
N LEU A 423 21.78 -4.04 6.52
CA LEU A 423 23.23 -3.94 6.57
C LEU A 423 23.68 -2.94 7.65
N ASP A 424 23.03 -1.79 7.78
CA ASP A 424 23.43 -0.78 8.76
C ASP A 424 23.22 -1.26 10.20
N ASP A 425 22.10 -1.93 10.47
CA ASP A 425 21.82 -2.55 11.78
C ASP A 425 22.81 -3.70 12.07
N PHE A 426 23.15 -4.49 11.05
CA PHE A 426 24.14 -5.56 11.15
C PHE A 426 25.54 -5.04 11.45
N LEU A 427 26.02 -4.05 10.70
CA LEU A 427 27.33 -3.42 10.91
C LEU A 427 27.41 -2.80 12.30
N THR A 428 26.35 -2.13 12.74
CA THR A 428 26.24 -1.56 14.09
C THR A 428 26.35 -2.64 15.16
N ALA A 429 25.61 -3.74 15.01
CA ALA A 429 25.64 -4.86 15.97
C ALA A 429 27.02 -5.52 16.04
N VAL A 430 27.65 -5.78 14.89
CA VAL A 430 28.99 -6.40 14.83
C VAL A 430 30.05 -5.49 15.44
N ASN A 431 30.05 -4.21 15.10
CA ASN A 431 31.02 -3.26 15.63
C ASN A 431 30.78 -2.93 17.10
N THR A 432 29.58 -3.12 17.62
CA THR A 432 29.30 -3.03 19.06
C THR A 432 29.89 -4.22 19.81
N LEU A 433 29.78 -5.42 19.23
CA LEU A 433 30.29 -6.65 19.82
C LEU A 433 31.81 -6.80 19.71
N ASP A 434 32.39 -6.34 18.60
CA ASP A 434 33.83 -6.36 18.34
C ASP A 434 34.28 -5.06 17.66
N PRO A 435 34.48 -3.98 18.45
CA PRO A 435 34.84 -2.67 17.92
C PRO A 435 36.17 -2.62 17.18
N ALA A 436 37.10 -3.53 17.51
CA ALA A 436 38.43 -3.57 16.90
C ALA A 436 38.38 -3.98 15.42
N ARG A 437 37.27 -4.60 14.99
CA ARG A 437 37.12 -5.13 13.64
C ARG A 437 36.76 -4.06 12.61
N ASN A 438 36.15 -2.96 13.05
CA ASN A 438 35.75 -1.81 12.23
C ASN A 438 35.17 -2.24 10.87
N LEU A 439 34.15 -3.11 10.92
CA LEU A 439 33.51 -3.64 9.74
C LEU A 439 32.71 -2.53 9.05
N GLU A 440 33.00 -2.30 7.78
CA GLU A 440 32.34 -1.28 6.96
C GLU A 440 31.58 -1.93 5.81
N ALA A 441 30.57 -1.24 5.26
CA ALA A 441 29.76 -1.74 4.15
C ALA A 441 30.62 -2.16 2.93
N GLY A 442 31.69 -1.43 2.64
CA GLY A 442 32.63 -1.74 1.55
C GLY A 442 33.40 -3.06 1.74
N MET A 443 33.39 -3.63 2.94
CA MET A 443 34.03 -4.91 3.26
C MET A 443 33.10 -6.12 3.04
N MET A 444 31.79 -5.89 2.86
CA MET A 444 30.80 -6.92 2.59
C MET A 444 30.90 -7.40 1.13
N LYS A 445 30.51 -8.65 0.87
CA LYS A 445 30.51 -9.22 -0.48
C LYS A 445 29.15 -9.82 -0.83
N PRO A 446 28.79 -9.98 -2.11
CA PRO A 446 27.58 -10.72 -2.49
C PRO A 446 27.73 -12.24 -2.21
N TYR A 447 26.78 -12.85 -1.50
CA TYR A 447 26.88 -14.26 -1.03
C TYR A 447 26.85 -15.29 -2.12
N ALA A 448 25.85 -15.18 -2.99
CA ALA A 448 25.65 -16.13 -4.05
C ALA A 448 25.43 -15.34 -5.34
N LYS A 449 26.42 -15.42 -6.23
CA LYS A 449 26.39 -14.71 -7.52
C LYS A 449 25.18 -15.16 -8.33
N GLY A 450 24.28 -14.23 -8.63
CA GLY A 450 23.04 -14.50 -9.37
C GLY A 450 21.91 -15.13 -8.54
N LEU A 451 22.08 -15.29 -7.24
CA LEU A 451 21.04 -15.73 -6.32
C LEU A 451 20.58 -14.53 -5.49
N ARG A 452 19.31 -14.18 -5.65
CA ARG A 452 18.59 -13.12 -4.93
C ARG A 452 17.34 -13.77 -4.33
N ILE A 453 16.65 -13.18 -3.36
CA ILE A 453 15.47 -13.86 -2.78
C ILE A 453 14.30 -14.00 -3.74
N ASN A 454 14.19 -13.09 -4.71
CA ASN A 454 13.30 -13.26 -5.86
C ASN A 454 13.64 -14.46 -6.76
N THR A 455 14.87 -15.00 -6.73
CA THR A 455 15.26 -16.19 -7.51
C THR A 455 15.47 -17.44 -6.65
N VAL A 456 15.74 -17.30 -5.34
CA VAL A 456 16.10 -18.43 -4.48
C VAL A 456 14.92 -19.37 -4.28
N PHE A 457 13.71 -18.85 -4.04
CA PHE A 457 12.52 -19.68 -3.86
C PHE A 457 12.06 -20.31 -5.18
N GLY A 458 12.19 -19.59 -6.30
CA GLY A 458 11.95 -20.15 -7.63
C GLY A 458 12.91 -21.29 -7.98
N LYS A 459 14.21 -21.14 -7.69
CA LYS A 459 15.21 -22.21 -7.88
C LYS A 459 15.00 -23.39 -6.92
N TYR A 460 14.59 -23.12 -5.68
CA TYR A 460 14.22 -24.15 -4.71
C TYR A 460 13.02 -24.96 -5.20
N ALA A 461 11.93 -24.30 -5.60
CA ALA A 461 10.75 -24.95 -6.15
C ALA A 461 11.08 -25.75 -7.42
N GLN A 462 11.87 -25.21 -8.35
CA GLN A 462 12.32 -25.96 -9.54
C GLN A 462 13.12 -27.22 -9.20
N LYS A 463 13.89 -27.21 -8.10
CA LYS A 463 14.73 -28.33 -7.69
C LYS A 463 13.94 -29.41 -6.94
N TYR A 464 12.99 -29.02 -6.10
CA TYR A 464 12.35 -29.93 -5.16
C TYR A 464 10.86 -30.19 -5.45
N TRP A 465 10.21 -29.37 -6.30
CA TRP A 465 8.79 -29.47 -6.61
C TRP A 465 8.50 -29.76 -8.10
N ARG A 466 9.51 -30.19 -8.87
CA ARG A 466 9.22 -30.84 -10.15
C ARG A 466 8.48 -32.13 -9.86
N ALA A 467 7.23 -32.23 -10.31
CA ALA A 467 6.59 -33.53 -10.50
C ALA A 467 7.48 -34.30 -11.49
N GLU A 468 7.98 -35.47 -11.08
CA GLU A 468 8.45 -36.45 -12.04
C GLU A 468 7.28 -36.72 -12.98
N THR A 469 7.33 -36.18 -14.20
CA THR A 469 6.49 -36.67 -15.28
C THR A 469 6.89 -38.12 -15.49
N GLN A 470 6.08 -39.04 -14.96
CA GLN A 470 6.12 -40.43 -15.37
C GLN A 470 5.73 -40.44 -16.85
N GLU A 471 6.73 -40.68 -17.71
CA GLU A 471 6.50 -41.15 -19.09
C GLU A 471 5.85 -42.54 -19.09
#